data_AF-A0A940VTT7-F1
#
_entry.id   AF-A0A940VTT7-F1
#
_cell.length_a   1.000
_cell.length_b   1.000
_cell.length_c   1.000
_cell.angle_alpha   90.00
_cell.angle_beta   90.00
_cell.angle_gamma   90.00
#
_symmetry.space_group_name_H-M   'P 1'
#
loop_
_entity.id
_entity.type
_entity.pdbx_description
1 polymer ?
#
loop_
_entity_poly.entity_id
_entity_poly.type
_entity_poly.pdbx_seq_one_letter_code
_entity_poly.pdbx_strand_id
1 'polypeptide(L)'
;MAYLWPKEVLLALETGELPPIEAIKLLREMDNCQSTTYYPETNDYHQRIEGAIRELDGLVGLAEVKKLVREIYAFVQIQKYRQKEKLLTEPLVLHMVFKGNPGTGKTTVARIIGRIFREMGVLSRGHLIEVERADMVGEYIGHTALKTREQLKKAYGGILFIDEAYSLARGGEKDFGKEAIDCMVKLSKQLP
;
A
#
# COMPACT_ATOMS: atom_id res chain seq x y z
N MET A 1 18.25 47.32 9.35
CA MET A 1 19.12 46.21 9.80
C MET A 1 18.24 45.31 10.65
N ALA A 2 18.12 44.00 10.45
CA ALA A 2 18.69 43.09 9.46
C ALA A 2 17.63 42.01 9.21
N TYR A 3 17.64 41.44 8.01
CA TYR A 3 16.88 40.23 7.70
C TYR A 3 17.58 39.08 8.43
N LEU A 4 17.18 38.77 9.66
CA LEU A 4 17.67 37.57 10.33
C LEU A 4 17.09 36.36 9.58
N TRP A 5 17.93 35.41 9.18
CA TRP A 5 17.47 34.10 8.70
C TRP A 5 17.35 33.12 9.87
N PRO A 6 16.54 32.05 9.79
CA PRO A 6 16.38 31.10 10.91
C PRO A 6 17.70 30.53 11.46
N LYS A 7 18.69 30.36 10.59
CA LYS A 7 20.05 29.92 10.97
C LYS A 7 20.80 30.93 11.83
N GLU A 8 20.55 32.22 11.63
CA GLU A 8 21.20 33.29 12.39
C GLU A 8 20.57 33.44 13.78
N VAL A 9 19.26 33.21 13.93
CA VAL A 9 18.60 33.14 15.25
C VAL A 9 19.15 31.97 16.08
N LEU A 10 19.34 30.81 15.43
CA LEU A 10 19.91 29.63 16.08
C LEU A 10 21.37 29.85 16.47
N LEU A 11 22.16 30.47 15.60
CA LEU A 11 23.55 30.81 15.91
C LEU A 11 23.64 31.79 17.09
N ALA A 12 22.80 32.83 17.12
CA ALA A 12 22.77 33.81 18.21
C ALA A 12 22.29 33.21 19.55
N LEU A 13 21.46 32.16 19.49
CA LEU A 13 21.08 31.39 20.67
C LEU A 13 22.25 30.52 21.18
N GLU A 14 23.00 29.90 20.28
CA GLU A 14 24.17 29.08 20.61
C GLU A 14 25.35 29.92 21.15
N THR A 15 25.55 31.13 20.62
CA THR A 15 26.58 32.06 21.11
C THR A 15 26.16 32.83 22.35
N GLY A 16 24.91 32.69 22.79
CA GLY A 16 24.37 33.36 23.98
C GLY A 16 24.06 34.85 23.80
N GLU A 17 24.12 35.34 22.56
CA GLU A 17 23.76 36.72 22.19
C GLU A 17 22.24 36.97 22.26
N LEU A 18 21.44 35.90 22.25
CA LEU A 18 19.98 35.98 22.24
C LEU A 18 19.37 35.02 23.29
N PRO A 19 18.53 35.51 24.22
CA PRO A 19 17.95 34.67 25.26
C PRO A 19 16.94 33.68 24.66
N PRO A 20 16.83 32.45 25.20
CA PRO A 20 15.98 31.40 24.63
C PRO A 20 14.52 31.80 24.40
N ILE A 21 13.98 32.67 25.26
CA ILE A 21 12.59 33.11 25.17
C ILE A 21 12.36 34.07 24.00
N GLU A 22 13.33 34.93 23.68
CA GLU A 22 13.27 35.79 22.50
C GLU A 22 13.56 34.99 21.23
N ALA A 23 14.44 33.99 21.29
CA ALA A 23 14.73 33.11 20.17
C ALA A 23 13.47 32.36 19.74
N ILE A 24 12.74 31.77 20.70
CA ILE A 24 11.47 31.08 20.44
C ILE A 24 10.43 32.05 19.86
N LYS A 25 10.37 33.29 20.35
CA LYS A 25 9.42 34.30 19.85
C LYS A 25 9.74 34.72 18.41
N LEU A 26 11.01 35.00 18.11
CA LEU A 26 11.49 35.36 16.78
C LEU A 26 11.30 34.21 15.79
N LEU A 27 11.68 32.98 16.17
CA LEU A 27 11.45 31.79 15.34
C LEU A 27 9.95 31.59 15.05
N ARG A 28 9.08 31.81 16.04
CA ARG A 28 7.63 31.71 15.86
C ARG A 28 7.04 32.84 15.00
N GLU A 29 7.57 34.05 15.08
CA GLU A 29 7.18 35.18 14.22
C GLU A 29 7.64 34.96 12.78
N MET A 30 8.82 34.36 12.58
CA MET A 30 9.34 33.93 11.28
C MET A 30 8.54 32.74 10.71
N ASP A 31 8.13 31.80 11.56
CA ASP A 31 7.23 30.69 11.22
C ASP A 31 5.80 31.18 10.94
N ASN A 32 5.35 32.30 11.51
CA ASN A 32 4.02 32.87 11.21
C ASN A 32 4.00 33.57 9.84
N CYS A 33 5.13 34.16 9.40
CA CYS A 33 5.34 34.54 8.00
C CYS A 33 5.47 33.31 7.07
N GLN A 34 5.80 32.14 7.65
CA GLN A 34 5.79 30.83 7.00
C GLN A 34 4.66 29.93 7.48
N SER A 35 3.47 30.48 7.76
CA SER A 35 2.25 29.65 7.80
C SER A 35 1.98 28.94 6.46
N THR A 36 2.83 29.21 5.46
CA THR A 36 3.03 28.47 4.22
C THR A 36 4.45 27.87 4.07
N THR A 37 5.03 27.25 5.10
CA THR A 37 5.76 25.98 4.89
C THR A 37 4.82 24.80 5.08
N TYR A 38 3.66 24.94 4.43
CA TYR A 38 2.82 23.86 3.95
C TYR A 38 3.70 23.00 3.04
N TYR A 39 4.22 21.87 3.54
CA TYR A 39 4.66 20.77 2.68
C TYR A 39 3.38 20.27 1.97
N PRO A 40 3.13 20.63 0.70
CA PRO A 40 1.82 20.41 0.09
C PRO A 40 1.52 18.94 -0.14
N GLU A 41 2.56 18.11 -0.20
CA GLU A 41 2.46 16.72 -0.64
C GLU A 41 2.08 15.76 0.49
N THR A 42 2.47 16.04 1.75
CA THR A 42 2.24 15.10 2.86
C THR A 42 0.81 15.16 3.38
N ASN A 43 0.20 16.36 3.41
CA ASN A 43 -1.15 16.54 3.96
C ASN A 43 -2.21 15.92 3.03
N ASP A 44 -2.05 16.08 1.72
CA ASP A 44 -2.95 15.53 0.70
C ASP A 44 -2.91 13.99 0.66
N TYR A 45 -1.73 13.40 0.79
CA TYR A 45 -1.54 11.95 0.88
C TYR A 45 -2.19 11.31 2.10
N HIS A 46 -1.99 11.90 3.29
CA HIS A 46 -2.62 11.40 4.52
C HIS A 46 -4.14 11.50 4.44
N GLN A 47 -4.66 12.58 3.87
CA GLN A 47 -6.09 12.75 3.63
C GLN A 47 -6.65 11.71 2.66
N ARG A 48 -5.93 11.37 1.59
CA ARG A 48 -6.33 10.29 0.66
C ARG A 48 -6.39 8.93 1.33
N ILE A 49 -5.38 8.58 2.14
CA ILE A 49 -5.38 7.32 2.90
C ILE A 49 -6.54 7.28 3.88
N GLU A 50 -6.72 8.33 4.68
CA GLU A 50 -7.83 8.40 5.62
C GLU A 50 -9.18 8.32 4.92
N GLY A 51 -9.34 8.97 3.77
CA GLY A 51 -10.54 8.90 2.96
C GLY A 51 -10.84 7.46 2.52
N ALA A 52 -9.83 6.74 2.03
CA ALA A 52 -9.98 5.35 1.62
C ALA A 52 -10.25 4.40 2.80
N ILE A 53 -9.66 4.65 3.97
CA ILE A 53 -9.95 3.91 5.21
C ILE A 53 -11.38 4.19 5.68
N ARG A 54 -11.85 5.45 5.61
CA ARG A 54 -13.24 5.81 5.94
C ARG A 54 -14.23 5.13 5.00
N GLU A 55 -13.91 5.03 3.71
CA GLU A 55 -14.71 4.29 2.74
C GLU A 55 -14.83 2.80 3.16
N LEU A 56 -13.72 2.18 3.57
CA LEU A 56 -13.74 0.82 4.10
C LEU A 56 -14.57 0.72 5.40
N ASP A 57 -14.42 1.68 6.31
CA ASP A 57 -15.14 1.72 7.59
C ASP A 57 -16.65 1.89 7.41
N GLY A 58 -17.08 2.56 6.34
CA GLY A 58 -18.49 2.73 5.97
C GLY A 58 -19.18 1.44 5.50
N LEU A 59 -18.44 0.41 5.11
CA LEU A 59 -19.02 -0.89 4.76
C LEU A 59 -19.50 -1.62 6.02
N VAL A 60 -20.73 -2.15 5.98
CA VAL A 60 -21.32 -2.88 7.12
C VAL A 60 -20.57 -4.19 7.36
N GLY A 61 -20.18 -4.44 8.61
CA GLY A 61 -19.43 -5.65 9.00
C GLY A 61 -17.92 -5.53 8.74
N LEU A 62 -17.30 -6.64 8.32
CA LEU A 62 -15.89 -6.74 7.94
C LEU A 62 -14.88 -6.34 9.04
N ALA A 63 -15.23 -6.51 10.32
CA ALA A 63 -14.40 -6.10 11.45
C ALA A 63 -12.96 -6.63 11.37
N GLU A 64 -12.79 -7.91 11.04
CA GLU A 64 -11.47 -8.52 10.86
C GLU A 64 -10.66 -7.88 9.71
N VAL A 65 -11.31 -7.57 8.59
CA VAL A 65 -10.64 -6.93 7.45
C VAL A 65 -10.21 -5.51 7.81
N LYS A 66 -11.10 -4.74 8.46
CA LYS A 66 -10.79 -3.38 8.92
C LYS A 66 -9.61 -3.39 9.89
N LYS A 67 -9.58 -4.33 10.83
CA LYS A 67 -8.48 -4.52 11.78
C LYS A 67 -7.18 -4.85 11.05
N LEU A 68 -7.18 -5.84 10.15
CA LEU A 68 -6.01 -6.23 9.37
C LEU A 68 -5.44 -5.06 8.55
N VAL A 69 -6.30 -4.27 7.90
CA VAL A 69 -5.86 -3.11 7.11
C VAL A 69 -5.17 -2.07 8.00
N ARG A 70 -5.66 -1.83 9.22
CA ARG A 70 -5.02 -0.92 10.18
C ARG A 70 -3.68 -1.47 10.70
N GLU A 71 -3.59 -2.77 10.93
CA GLU A 71 -2.34 -3.43 11.32
C GLU A 71 -1.28 -3.31 10.21
N ILE A 72 -1.66 -3.56 8.95
CA ILE A 72 -0.78 -3.39 7.79
C ILE A 72 -0.34 -1.93 7.66
N TYR A 73 -1.26 -0.97 7.83
CA TYR A 73 -0.92 0.45 7.81
C TYR A 73 0.13 0.79 8.87
N ALA A 74 -0.09 0.38 10.12
CA ALA A 74 0.86 0.62 11.21
C ALA A 74 2.22 -0.01 10.92
N PHE A 75 2.24 -1.25 10.44
CA PHE A 75 3.47 -1.96 10.08
C PHE A 75 4.23 -1.23 8.95
N VAL A 76 3.55 -0.82 7.88
CA VAL A 76 4.16 -0.07 6.77
C VAL A 76 4.77 1.25 7.27
N GLN A 77 4.09 1.97 8.16
CA GLN A 77 4.65 3.20 8.74
C GLN A 77 5.92 2.92 9.54
N ILE A 78 5.91 1.89 10.39
CA ILE A 78 7.09 1.49 11.17
C ILE A 78 8.26 1.15 10.24
N GLN A 79 8.02 0.39 9.16
CA GLN A 79 9.06 0.05 8.20
C GLN A 79 9.60 1.28 7.48
N LYS A 80 8.75 2.26 7.12
CA LYS A 80 9.20 3.54 6.56
C LYS A 80 10.09 4.31 7.52
N TYR A 81 9.76 4.34 8.82
CA TYR A 81 10.63 4.97 9.83
C TYR A 81 11.96 4.24 9.97
N ARG A 82 11.94 2.89 10.05
CA ARG A 82 13.17 2.08 10.10
C ARG A 82 14.06 2.33 8.87
N GLN A 83 13.47 2.43 7.68
CA GLN A 83 14.20 2.71 6.45
C GLN A 83 14.87 4.10 6.47
N LYS A 84 14.18 5.14 6.98
CA LYS A 84 14.75 6.49 7.14
C LYS A 84 15.96 6.49 8.08
N GLU A 85 15.87 5.73 9.15
CA GLU A 85 16.97 5.54 10.12
C GLU A 85 18.02 4.52 9.66
N LYS A 86 17.94 4.04 8.41
CA LYS A 86 18.87 3.03 7.81
C LYS A 86 18.95 1.73 8.61
N LEU A 87 17.88 1.37 9.31
CA LEU A 87 17.74 0.11 10.01
C LEU A 87 17.28 -1.00 9.05
N LEU A 88 17.51 -2.25 9.45
CA LEU A 88 17.00 -3.42 8.73
C LEU A 88 15.47 -3.35 8.65
N THR A 89 14.95 -3.57 7.45
CA THR A 89 13.51 -3.64 7.15
C THR A 89 13.16 -5.05 6.69
N GLU A 90 11.91 -5.44 6.94
CA GLU A 90 11.40 -6.76 6.55
C GLU A 90 10.51 -6.65 5.31
N PRO A 91 10.56 -7.61 4.37
CA PRO A 91 9.68 -7.61 3.21
C PRO A 91 8.23 -7.86 3.63
N LEU A 92 7.31 -7.16 2.97
CA LEU A 92 5.89 -7.23 3.26
C LEU A 92 5.21 -8.28 2.37
N VAL A 93 4.73 -9.38 2.94
CA VAL A 93 3.96 -10.39 2.21
C VAL A 93 2.46 -10.14 2.44
N LEU A 94 1.72 -9.78 1.37
CA LEU A 94 0.32 -9.32 1.46
C LEU A 94 -0.68 -10.19 0.68
N HIS A 95 -0.38 -11.47 0.45
CA HIS A 95 -1.34 -12.38 -0.16
C HIS A 95 -2.46 -12.71 0.85
N MET A 96 -3.72 -12.49 0.45
CA MET A 96 -4.89 -12.66 1.32
C MET A 96 -5.92 -13.60 0.70
N VAL A 97 -6.69 -14.27 1.55
CA VAL A 97 -7.82 -15.12 1.13
C VAL A 97 -9.11 -14.52 1.66
N PHE A 98 -10.01 -14.16 0.75
CA PHE A 98 -11.35 -13.70 1.10
C PHE A 98 -12.32 -14.88 1.12
N LYS A 99 -12.84 -15.24 2.30
CA LYS A 99 -13.83 -16.31 2.47
C LYS A 99 -15.21 -15.72 2.77
N GLY A 100 -16.24 -16.23 2.09
CA GLY A 100 -17.65 -15.94 2.40
C GLY A 100 -18.57 -16.36 1.25
N ASN A 101 -19.88 -16.23 1.42
CA ASN A 101 -20.86 -16.57 0.39
C ASN A 101 -20.74 -15.63 -0.84
N PRO A 102 -21.12 -16.06 -2.05
CA PRO A 102 -21.23 -15.17 -3.21
C PRO A 102 -22.10 -13.94 -2.91
N GLY A 103 -21.78 -12.79 -3.49
CA GLY A 103 -22.54 -11.55 -3.30
C GLY A 103 -22.23 -10.77 -2.01
N THR A 104 -21.30 -11.20 -1.15
CA THR A 104 -20.92 -10.46 0.08
C THR A 104 -19.91 -9.33 -0.16
N GLY A 105 -19.84 -8.77 -1.37
CA GLY A 105 -18.98 -7.61 -1.68
C GLY A 105 -17.47 -7.86 -1.65
N LYS A 106 -16.98 -9.11 -1.73
CA LYS A 106 -15.55 -9.45 -1.70
C LYS A 106 -14.72 -8.66 -2.72
N THR A 107 -15.20 -8.59 -3.95
CA THR A 107 -14.58 -7.84 -5.05
C THR A 107 -14.51 -6.35 -4.77
N THR A 108 -15.58 -5.77 -4.20
CA THR A 108 -15.65 -4.37 -3.80
C THR A 108 -14.61 -4.05 -2.73
N VAL A 109 -14.50 -4.92 -1.72
CA VAL A 109 -13.49 -4.78 -0.65
C VAL A 109 -12.08 -4.85 -1.23
N ALA A 110 -11.80 -5.80 -2.12
CA ALA A 110 -10.49 -5.92 -2.76
C ALA A 110 -10.12 -4.64 -3.55
N ARG A 111 -11.09 -4.01 -4.21
CA ARG A 111 -10.88 -2.74 -4.94
C ARG A 111 -10.57 -1.56 -4.02
N ILE A 112 -11.21 -1.49 -2.86
CA ILE A 112 -10.91 -0.47 -1.84
C ILE A 112 -9.50 -0.71 -1.27
N ILE A 113 -9.15 -1.97 -0.94
CA ILE A 113 -7.82 -2.33 -0.45
C ILE A 113 -6.73 -1.98 -1.45
N GLY A 114 -6.95 -2.21 -2.76
CA GLY A 114 -5.99 -1.82 -3.81
C GLY A 114 -5.71 -0.31 -3.83
N ARG A 115 -6.74 0.51 -3.65
CA ARG A 115 -6.58 1.96 -3.51
C ARG A 115 -5.82 2.32 -2.24
N ILE A 116 -6.19 1.74 -1.09
CA ILE A 116 -5.49 1.97 0.19
C ILE A 116 -4.01 1.60 0.05
N PHE A 117 -3.68 0.47 -0.58
CA PHE A 117 -2.30 0.00 -0.72
C PHE A 117 -1.47 0.87 -1.66
N ARG A 118 -2.09 1.39 -2.74
CA ARG A 118 -1.46 2.39 -3.60
C ARG A 118 -1.19 3.67 -2.83
N GLU A 119 -2.20 4.19 -2.14
CA GLU A 119 -2.00 5.38 -1.32
C GLU A 119 -0.97 5.09 -0.24
N MET A 120 -0.88 3.92 0.38
CA MET A 120 0.21 3.61 1.32
C MET A 120 1.61 3.51 0.69
N GLY A 121 1.74 3.55 -0.64
CA GLY A 121 3.00 3.36 -1.36
C GLY A 121 3.49 1.91 -1.37
N VAL A 122 2.61 0.96 -1.04
CA VAL A 122 2.87 -0.48 -1.11
C VAL A 122 2.73 -0.98 -2.54
N LEU A 123 1.73 -0.45 -3.27
CA LEU A 123 1.49 -0.74 -4.68
C LEU A 123 1.79 0.50 -5.53
N SER A 124 2.27 0.31 -6.75
CA SER A 124 2.59 1.42 -7.66
C SER A 124 1.35 1.99 -8.37
N ARG A 125 0.33 1.17 -8.66
CA ARG A 125 -0.87 1.57 -9.42
C ARG A 125 -2.19 1.31 -8.70
N GLY A 126 -2.29 0.25 -7.89
CA GLY A 126 -3.48 -0.06 -7.09
C GLY A 126 -4.72 -0.49 -7.87
N HIS A 127 -4.58 -0.82 -9.17
CA HIS A 127 -5.68 -1.36 -9.96
C HIS A 127 -5.97 -2.82 -9.58
N LEU A 128 -7.22 -3.23 -9.79
CA LEU A 128 -7.66 -4.60 -9.56
C LEU A 128 -7.85 -5.31 -10.90
N ILE A 129 -7.22 -6.46 -11.08
CA ILE A 129 -7.48 -7.37 -12.20
C ILE A 129 -8.22 -8.58 -11.65
N GLU A 130 -9.47 -8.72 -12.04
CA GLU A 130 -10.32 -9.85 -11.69
C GLU A 130 -10.10 -10.95 -12.74
N VAL A 131 -9.85 -12.18 -12.30
CA VAL A 131 -9.64 -13.35 -13.15
C VAL A 131 -10.41 -14.54 -12.62
N GLU A 132 -10.88 -15.37 -13.54
CA GLU A 132 -11.47 -16.66 -13.25
C GLU A 132 -10.59 -17.81 -13.77
N ARG A 133 -11.02 -19.05 -13.54
CA ARG A 133 -10.32 -20.24 -14.05
C ARG A 133 -10.13 -20.20 -15.57
N ALA A 134 -11.12 -19.76 -16.33
CA ALA A 134 -11.06 -19.71 -17.80
C ALA A 134 -9.98 -18.73 -18.33
N ASP A 135 -9.69 -17.68 -17.57
CA ASP A 135 -8.68 -16.68 -17.92
C ASP A 135 -7.26 -17.16 -17.68
N MET A 136 -7.08 -18.10 -16.75
CA MET A 136 -5.77 -18.61 -16.33
C MET A 136 -5.43 -19.94 -16.98
N VAL A 137 -6.43 -20.80 -17.23
CA VAL A 137 -6.25 -22.15 -17.75
C VAL A 137 -6.45 -22.19 -19.27
N GLY A 138 -5.51 -22.82 -19.97
CA GLY A 138 -5.57 -23.04 -21.42
C GLY A 138 -6.27 -24.35 -21.78
N GLU A 139 -6.73 -24.45 -23.02
CA GLU A 139 -7.32 -25.68 -23.57
C GLU A 139 -6.25 -26.73 -23.95
N TYR A 140 -5.01 -26.30 -24.12
CA TYR A 140 -3.89 -27.12 -24.60
C TYR A 140 -2.68 -27.05 -23.66
N ILE A 141 -1.85 -28.10 -23.69
CA ILE A 141 -0.61 -28.21 -22.89
C ILE A 141 0.30 -27.01 -23.17
N GLY A 142 0.82 -26.38 -22.12
CA GLY A 142 1.75 -25.25 -22.20
C GLY A 142 1.10 -23.88 -22.47
N HIS A 143 -0.20 -23.83 -22.81
CA HIS A 143 -0.92 -22.56 -22.91
C HIS A 143 -1.28 -21.97 -21.54
N THR A 144 -1.44 -22.82 -20.52
CA THR A 144 -1.82 -22.40 -19.16
C THR A 144 -0.75 -21.52 -18.52
N ALA A 145 0.53 -21.93 -18.58
CA ALA A 145 1.62 -21.11 -18.07
C ALA A 145 1.72 -19.73 -18.75
N LEU A 146 1.47 -19.67 -20.06
CA LEU A 146 1.47 -18.41 -20.83
C LEU A 146 0.32 -17.50 -20.40
N LYS A 147 -0.93 -18.00 -20.40
CA LYS A 147 -2.11 -17.27 -19.95
C LYS A 147 -1.95 -16.73 -18.53
N THR A 148 -1.56 -17.61 -17.60
CA THR A 148 -1.33 -17.24 -16.19
C THR A 148 -0.31 -16.10 -16.08
N ARG A 149 0.82 -16.22 -16.77
CA ARG A 149 1.87 -15.18 -16.76
C ARG A 149 1.39 -13.86 -17.37
N GLU A 150 0.55 -13.88 -18.40
CA GLU A 150 -0.03 -12.67 -18.98
C GLU A 150 -0.96 -11.95 -18.00
N GLN A 151 -1.83 -12.69 -17.30
CA GLN A 151 -2.71 -12.09 -16.28
C GLN A 151 -1.90 -11.51 -15.11
N LEU A 152 -0.87 -12.22 -14.65
CA LEU A 152 0.03 -11.71 -13.60
C LEU A 152 0.76 -10.43 -14.05
N LYS A 153 1.21 -10.36 -15.30
CA LYS A 153 1.82 -9.14 -15.85
C LYS A 153 0.84 -7.97 -15.89
N LYS A 154 -0.42 -8.21 -16.26
CA LYS A 154 -1.47 -7.16 -16.22
C LYS A 154 -1.73 -6.66 -14.80
N ALA A 155 -1.68 -7.56 -13.82
CA ALA A 155 -1.87 -7.23 -12.42
C ALA A 155 -0.63 -6.63 -11.74
N TYR A 156 0.52 -6.57 -12.41
CA TYR A 156 1.76 -6.06 -11.84
C TYR A 156 1.62 -4.60 -11.37
N GLY A 157 2.01 -4.32 -10.13
CA GLY A 157 1.82 -3.02 -9.49
C GLY A 157 0.40 -2.76 -8.96
N GLY A 158 -0.50 -3.74 -9.08
CA GLY A 158 -1.86 -3.73 -8.56
C GLY A 158 -2.17 -5.00 -7.78
N ILE A 159 -3.43 -5.43 -7.82
CA ILE A 159 -3.92 -6.65 -7.16
C ILE A 159 -4.48 -7.58 -8.23
N LEU A 160 -4.04 -8.84 -8.21
CA LEU A 160 -4.70 -9.94 -8.92
C LEU A 160 -5.75 -10.56 -7.99
N PHE A 161 -7.01 -10.47 -8.37
CA PHE A 161 -8.12 -11.09 -7.65
C PHE A 161 -8.59 -12.32 -8.42
N ILE A 162 -8.43 -13.49 -7.80
CA ILE A 162 -8.83 -14.77 -8.39
C ILE A 162 -10.15 -15.17 -7.77
N ASP A 163 -11.24 -15.09 -8.53
CA ASP A 163 -12.53 -15.57 -8.04
C ASP A 163 -12.60 -17.09 -8.12
N GLU A 164 -13.30 -17.67 -7.14
CA GLU A 164 -13.44 -19.11 -6.99
C GLU A 164 -12.12 -19.89 -7.16
N ALA A 165 -11.03 -19.40 -6.57
CA ALA A 165 -9.70 -19.98 -6.73
C ALA A 165 -9.60 -21.49 -6.38
N TYR A 166 -10.54 -22.01 -5.58
CA TYR A 166 -10.67 -23.45 -5.32
C TYR A 166 -10.90 -24.25 -6.62
N SER A 167 -11.48 -23.64 -7.64
CA SER A 167 -11.71 -24.24 -8.96
C SER A 167 -10.40 -24.60 -9.65
N LEU A 168 -9.30 -23.85 -9.45
CA LEU A 168 -7.98 -24.16 -10.01
C LEU A 168 -7.37 -25.44 -9.42
N ALA A 169 -7.67 -25.71 -8.14
CA ALA A 169 -7.22 -26.91 -7.44
C ALA A 169 -8.13 -28.11 -7.65
N ARG A 170 -9.39 -27.89 -8.07
CA ARG A 170 -10.35 -28.95 -8.39
C ARG A 170 -10.08 -29.48 -9.80
N GLY A 171 -9.35 -30.59 -9.88
CA GLY A 171 -8.98 -31.25 -11.13
C GLY A 171 -8.30 -32.60 -10.92
N GLY A 172 -8.50 -33.53 -11.86
CA GLY A 172 -7.77 -34.81 -11.91
C GLY A 172 -6.30 -34.62 -12.35
N GLU A 173 -5.54 -35.71 -12.50
CA GLU A 173 -4.13 -35.65 -12.91
C GLU A 173 -3.89 -35.02 -14.30
N LYS A 174 -4.91 -35.00 -15.15
CA LYS A 174 -4.85 -34.38 -16.50
C LYS A 174 -5.35 -32.93 -16.53
N ASP A 175 -5.63 -32.32 -15.39
CA ASP A 175 -6.11 -30.94 -15.34
C ASP A 175 -4.94 -29.95 -15.27
N PHE A 176 -4.97 -28.96 -16.17
CA PHE A 176 -3.98 -27.90 -16.24
C PHE A 176 -4.12 -26.86 -15.11
N GLY A 177 -5.16 -26.94 -14.28
CA GLY A 177 -5.32 -26.05 -13.12
C GLY A 177 -4.13 -26.08 -12.14
N LYS A 178 -3.50 -27.25 -11.93
CA LYS A 178 -2.29 -27.37 -11.10
C LYS A 178 -1.10 -26.61 -11.71
N GLU A 179 -0.95 -26.66 -13.02
CA GLU A 179 0.11 -25.93 -13.75
C GLU A 179 -0.02 -24.41 -13.53
N ALA A 180 -1.23 -23.88 -13.51
CA ALA A 180 -1.47 -22.47 -13.22
C ALA A 180 -1.02 -22.10 -11.80
N ILE A 181 -1.32 -22.94 -10.81
CA ILE A 181 -0.91 -22.75 -9.41
C ILE A 181 0.62 -22.79 -9.29
N ASP A 182 1.27 -23.78 -9.90
CA ASP A 182 2.73 -23.90 -9.88
C ASP A 182 3.41 -22.70 -10.54
N CYS A 183 2.85 -22.23 -11.66
CA CYS A 183 3.30 -21.03 -12.35
C CYS A 183 3.19 -19.78 -11.45
N MET A 184 2.06 -19.61 -10.76
CA MET A 184 1.86 -18.50 -9.81
C MET A 184 2.85 -18.54 -8.65
N VAL A 185 3.05 -19.72 -8.02
CA VAL A 185 3.97 -19.86 -6.89
C VAL A 185 5.40 -19.56 -7.32
N LYS A 186 5.80 -20.02 -8.51
CA LYS A 186 7.13 -19.73 -9.06
C LYS A 186 7.33 -18.23 -9.30
N LEU A 187 6.33 -17.56 -9.86
CA LEU A 187 6.40 -16.12 -10.14
C LEU A 187 6.34 -15.27 -8.87
N SER A 188 5.52 -15.65 -7.88
CA SER A 188 5.42 -14.96 -6.59
C SER A 188 6.76 -14.91 -5.84
N LYS A 189 7.59 -15.96 -5.95
CA LYS A 189 8.94 -15.99 -5.35
C LYS A 189 10.00 -15.20 -6.14
N GLN A 190 9.74 -14.92 -7.41
CA GLN A 190 10.70 -14.28 -8.32
C GLN A 190 10.46 -12.78 -8.49
N LEU A 191 9.31 -12.28 -8.03
CA LEU A 191 9.00 -10.86 -8.05
C LEU A 191 9.68 -10.20 -6.82
N PRO A 192 10.48 -9.14 -7.04
CA PRO A 192 11.24 -8.48 -5.98
C PRO A 192 10.35 -7.73 -4.98
#